data_AF-A0A9E5R5U3-F1
#
_entry.id   AF-A0A9E5R5U3-F1
#
_cell.length_a   1.000
_cell.length_b   1.000
_cell.length_c   1.000
_cell.angle_alpha   90.00
_cell.angle_beta   90.00
_cell.angle_gamma   90.00
#
_symmetry.space_group_name_H-M   'P 1'
#
loop_
_entity.id
_entity.type
_entity.pdbx_description
1 polymer ?
#
loop_
_entity_poly.entity_id
_entity_poly.type
_entity_poly.pdbx_seq_one_letter_code
_entity_poly.pdbx_strand_id
1 'polypeptide(L)' 'MKPDFKKMPRKELIAYVLAHRDDNEAFEVLIDRRSPDSEATWYHFPYTEEGQQQMEEVFRRKLEGEI' A
#
# COMPACT_ATOMS: atom_id res chain seq x y z
N MET A 1 25.82 12.65 -3.19
CA MET A 1 24.81 12.78 -4.26
C MET A 1 23.62 11.93 -3.86
N LYS A 2 22.39 12.46 -3.91
CA LYS A 2 21.21 11.65 -3.58
C LYS A 2 20.91 10.65 -4.71
N PRO A 3 20.45 9.42 -4.40
CA PRO A 3 19.99 8.47 -5.40
C PRO A 3 18.76 8.99 -6.16
N ASP A 4 18.53 8.48 -7.37
CA ASP A 4 17.28 8.70 -8.10
C ASP A 4 16.20 7.74 -7.56
N PHE A 5 15.45 8.19 -6.55
CA PHE A 5 14.43 7.37 -5.89
C PHE A 5 13.30 6.93 -6.84
N LYS A 6 13.05 7.67 -7.93
CA LYS A 6 11.99 7.31 -8.90
C LYS A 6 12.39 6.08 -9.73
N LYS A 7 13.69 5.90 -9.99
CA LYS A 7 14.22 4.73 -10.73
C LYS A 7 14.60 3.55 -9.83
N MET A 8 14.62 3.75 -8.52
CA MET A 8 15.01 2.71 -7.57
C MET A 8 13.99 1.57 -7.50
N PRO A 9 14.41 0.29 -7.53
CA PRO A 9 13.53 -0.84 -7.26
C PRO A 9 12.83 -0.71 -5.90
N ARG A 10 11.57 -1.14 -5.81
CA ARG A 10 10.77 -0.94 -4.58
C ARG A 10 11.44 -1.50 -3.32
N LYS A 11 12.07 -2.67 -3.42
CA LYS A 11 12.79 -3.30 -2.29
C LYS A 11 13.95 -2.44 -1.78
N GLU A 12 14.72 -1.85 -2.70
CA GLU A 12 15.85 -0.98 -2.38
C GLU A 12 15.39 0.36 -1.80
N LEU A 13 14.31 0.94 -2.34
CA LEU A 13 13.74 2.18 -1.81
C LEU A 13 13.24 1.99 -0.37
N ILE A 14 12.59 0.86 -0.08
CA ILE A 14 12.19 0.53 1.30
C ILE A 14 13.41 0.42 2.21
N ALA A 15 14.44 -0.33 1.81
CA ALA A 15 15.66 -0.48 2.60
C ALA A 15 16.32 0.88 2.87
N TYR A 16 16.36 1.76 1.86
CA TYR A 16 16.88 3.12 1.99
C TYR A 16 16.07 3.95 2.99
N VAL A 17 14.74 4.01 2.85
CA VAL A 17 13.86 4.78 3.76
C VAL A 17 13.98 4.28 5.20
N LEU A 18 14.11 2.96 5.40
CA LEU A 18 14.29 2.38 6.74
C LEU A 18 15.61 2.81 7.39
N ALA A 19 16.68 2.94 6.60
CA ALA A 19 18.01 3.38 7.06
C ALA A 19 18.12 4.91 7.21
N HIS A 20 17.28 5.69 6.53
CA HIS A 20 17.30 7.16 6.49
C HIS A 20 15.91 7.71 6.83
N ARG A 21 15.50 7.52 8.09
CA ARG A 21 14.13 7.83 8.55
C ARG A 21 13.72 9.29 8.41
N ASP A 22 14.69 10.20 8.39
CA ASP A 22 14.46 11.65 8.30
C ASP A 22 14.52 12.18 6.84
N ASP A 23 14.79 11.33 5.84
CA ASP A 23 14.81 11.72 4.42
C ASP A 23 13.38 11.71 3.85
N ASN A 24 12.64 12.79 4.12
CA ASN A 24 11.24 12.95 3.69
C ASN A 24 11.05 12.74 2.18
N GLU A 25 12.03 13.12 1.35
CA GLU A 25 11.97 12.94 -0.11
C GLU A 25 11.86 11.45 -0.49
N ALA A 26 12.69 10.60 0.12
CA ALA A 26 12.66 9.16 -0.13
C ALA A 26 11.35 8.53 0.37
N PHE A 27 10.84 9.02 1.50
CA PHE A 27 9.56 8.59 2.07
C PHE A 27 8.37 8.97 1.18
N GLU A 28 8.32 10.22 0.72
CA GLU A 28 7.28 10.72 -0.19
C GLU A 28 7.26 9.90 -1.49
N VAL A 29 8.42 9.66 -2.12
CA VAL A 29 8.50 8.84 -3.33
C VAL A 29 8.06 7.40 -3.09
N LEU A 30 8.26 6.85 -1.89
CA LEU A 30 7.75 5.52 -1.55
C LEU A 30 6.22 5.51 -1.43
N ILE A 31 5.63 6.53 -0.79
CA ILE A 31 4.19 6.65 -0.58
C ILE A 31 3.44 6.99 -1.87
N ASP A 32 4.05 7.76 -2.77
CA ASP A 32 3.47 8.12 -4.08
C ASP A 32 3.35 6.91 -5.04
N ARG A 33 4.00 5.78 -4.73
CA ARG A 33 3.85 4.54 -5.50
C ARG A 33 2.56 3.77 -5.18
N ARG A 34 1.79 4.19 -4.17
CA ARG A 34 0.46 3.63 -3.88
C ARG A 34 -0.51 4.04 -4.99
N SER A 35 -1.53 3.22 -5.26
CA SER A 35 -2.63 3.63 -6.13
C SER A 35 -3.30 4.91 -5.62
N PRO A 36 -3.77 5.82 -6.49
CA PRO A 36 -4.52 6.99 -6.06
C PRO A 36 -5.69 6.62 -5.13
N ASP A 37 -6.02 7.47 -4.17
CA ASP A 37 -7.07 7.17 -3.17
C ASP A 37 -8.45 6.93 -3.82
N SER A 38 -8.70 7.53 -4.99
CA SER A 38 -9.91 7.30 -5.81
C SER A 38 -9.99 5.93 -6.46
N GLU A 39 -8.87 5.23 -6.57
CA GLU A 39 -8.74 3.89 -7.19
C GLU A 39 -8.37 2.81 -6.16
N ALA A 40 -8.04 3.21 -4.93
CA ALA A 40 -7.66 2.31 -3.86
C ALA A 40 -8.87 1.52 -3.35
N THR A 41 -8.66 0.24 -3.03
CA THR A 41 -9.64 -0.54 -2.29
C THR A 41 -9.56 -0.17 -0.81
N TRP A 42 -10.65 0.35 -0.26
CA TRP A 42 -10.76 0.73 1.14
C TRP A 42 -11.47 -0.36 1.93
N TYR A 43 -10.83 -0.83 3.00
CA TYR A 43 -11.40 -1.82 3.90
C TYR A 43 -11.92 -1.15 5.17
N HIS A 44 -13.15 -1.49 5.56
CA HIS A 44 -13.73 -1.07 6.82
C HIS A 44 -13.06 -1.78 7.99
N PHE A 45 -13.19 -1.20 9.19
CA PHE A 45 -12.63 -1.82 10.39
C PHE A 45 -13.28 -3.19 10.63
N PRO A 46 -12.50 -4.26 10.82
CA PRO A 46 -13.04 -5.61 10.74
C PRO A 46 -14.05 -5.93 11.86
N TYR A 47 -14.02 -5.25 13.01
CA TYR A 47 -14.96 -5.54 14.11
C TYR A 47 -16.26 -4.72 14.07
N THR A 48 -16.55 -4.03 12.97
CA THR A 48 -17.89 -3.47 12.71
C THR A 48 -18.70 -4.46 11.87
N GLU A 49 -20.03 -4.34 11.92
CA GLU A 49 -20.92 -5.15 11.08
C GLU A 49 -20.60 -4.98 9.58
N GLU A 50 -20.42 -3.73 9.15
CA GLU A 50 -20.01 -3.40 7.77
C GLU A 50 -18.69 -4.05 7.37
N GLY A 51 -17.70 -4.06 8.28
CA GLY A 51 -16.40 -4.69 8.03
C GLY A 51 -16.47 -6.20 7.95
N GLN A 52 -17.31 -6.84 8.78
CA GLN A 52 -17.54 -8.29 8.70
C GLN A 52 -18.20 -8.68 7.37
N GLN A 53 -19.25 -7.96 6.96
CA GLN A 53 -19.92 -8.21 5.67
C GLN A 53 -18.98 -7.99 4.48
N GLN A 54 -18.19 -6.92 4.50
CA GLN A 54 -17.19 -6.68 3.46
C GLN A 54 -16.16 -7.80 3.39
N MET A 55 -15.70 -8.30 4.54
CA MET A 55 -14.72 -9.38 4.61
C MET A 55 -15.29 -10.70 4.07
N GLU A 56 -16.53 -11.06 4.44
CA GLU A 56 -17.22 -12.23 3.90
C GLU A 56 -17.31 -12.19 2.37
N GLU A 57 -17.70 -11.05 1.81
CA GLU A 57 -17.79 -10.84 0.37
C GLU A 57 -16.42 -10.97 -0.31
N VAL A 58 -15.38 -10.36 0.26
CA VAL A 58 -14.01 -10.45 -0.28
C VAL A 58 -13.52 -11.91 -0.26
N PHE A 59 -13.81 -12.66 0.79
CA PHE A 59 -13.44 -14.09 0.86
C PHE A 59 -14.22 -14.93 -0.15
N ARG A 60 -15.52 -14.70 -0.31
CA ARG A 60 -16.36 -15.37 -1.30
C ARG A 60 -15.77 -15.19 -2.71
N ARG A 61 -15.52 -13.93 -3.11
CA ARG A 61 -14.93 -13.59 -4.41
C ARG A 61 -13.56 -14.23 -4.62
N LYS A 62 -12.73 -14.32 -3.57
CA LYS A 62 -11.42 -14.97 -3.62
C LYS A 62 -11.53 -16.48 -3.85
N LEU A 63 -12.48 -17.14 -3.19
CA LEU A 63 -12.74 -18.57 -3.35
C LEU A 63 -13.30 -18.90 -4.74
N GLU A 64 -14.09 -18.01 -5.32
CA GLU A 64 -14.65 -18.13 -6.67
C GLU A 64 -13.67 -17.74 -7.78
N GLY A 65 -12.50 -17.17 -7.43
CA GLY A 65 -11.46 -16.77 -8.38
C GLY A 65 -11.74 -15.46 -9.13
N GLU A 66 -12.63 -14.61 -8.61
CA GLU A 66 -12.92 -13.30 -9.19
C GLU A 66 -11.83 -12.26 -8.91
N ILE A 67 -11.02 -12.47 -7.86
CA ILE A 67 -9.90 -11.61 -7.42
C ILE A 67 -8.71 -12.43 -6.93
#